data_AF-A0A8H7M845-F1
#
_entry.id   AF-A0A8H7M845-F1
#
_cell.length_a   1.000
_cell.length_b   1.000
_cell.length_c   1.000
_cell.angle_alpha   90.00
_cell.angle_beta   90.00
_cell.angle_gamma   90.00
#
_symmetry.space_group_name_H-M   'P 1'
#
loop_
_entity.id
_entity.type
_entity.pdbx_description
1 polymer ?
#
loop_
_entity_poly.entity_id
_entity_poly.type
_entity_poly.pdbx_seq_one_letter_code
_entity_poly.pdbx_strand_id
1 'polypeptide(L)'
;MTVNHHPLRVLKCDPSSVNFDSPSPSTSRHVINDTETRTAIKSAAEELFQSQVVVFPTETVYGLGANALDITAVQRIFSAKGRPSDNL
;
A
#
# COMPACT_ATOMS: atom_id res chain seq x y z
N MET A 1 -24.11 -8.50 10.45
CA MET A 1 -22.75 -7.93 10.40
C MET A 1 -22.57 -7.33 9.02
N THR A 2 -22.61 -6.01 8.89
CA THR A 2 -22.48 -5.32 7.61
C THR A 2 -21.02 -5.38 7.20
N VAL A 3 -20.68 -6.25 6.24
CA VAL A 3 -19.36 -6.21 5.59
C VAL A 3 -19.32 -4.92 4.78
N ASN A 4 -18.65 -3.89 5.30
CA ASN A 4 -18.40 -2.67 4.56
C ASN A 4 -17.45 -3.01 3.40
N HIS A 5 -18.02 -3.31 2.24
CA HIS A 5 -17.26 -3.46 1.00
C HIS A 5 -16.77 -2.08 0.58
N HIS A 6 -15.52 -1.76 0.91
CA HIS A 6 -14.84 -0.64 0.28
C HIS A 6 -14.58 -1.03 -1.19
N PRO A 7 -15.10 -0.28 -2.18
CA PRO A 7 -14.84 -0.57 -3.57
C PRO A 7 -13.34 -0.46 -3.86
N LEU A 8 -12.82 -1.36 -4.70
CA LEU A 8 -11.43 -1.28 -5.16
C LEU A 8 -11.21 0.06 -5.88
N ARG A 9 -10.27 0.85 -5.36
CA ARG A 9 -9.91 2.16 -5.93
C ARG A 9 -8.52 2.05 -6.57
N VAL A 10 -8.45 2.17 -7.89
CA VAL A 10 -7.18 2.15 -8.63
C VAL A 10 -6.62 3.57 -8.65
N LEU A 11 -5.42 3.72 -8.08
CA LEU A 11 -4.71 5.00 -8.06
C LEU A 11 -3.71 5.03 -9.21
N LYS A 12 -3.70 6.13 -9.99
CA LYS A 12 -2.74 6.29 -11.07
C LYS A 12 -1.37 6.65 -10.52
N CYS A 13 -0.34 6.01 -11.07
CA CYS A 13 1.06 6.23 -10.71
C CYS A 13 1.89 6.12 -11.98
N ASP A 14 2.68 7.15 -12.26
CA ASP A 14 3.70 7.15 -13.30
C ASP A 14 5.07 6.89 -12.67
N PRO A 15 5.66 5.70 -12.86
CA PRO A 15 6.96 5.36 -12.29
C PRO A 15 8.09 6.27 -12.76
N SER A 16 8.00 6.82 -13.98
CA SER A 16 9.05 7.71 -14.53
C SER A 16 9.12 9.06 -13.82
N SER A 17 8.07 9.41 -13.06
CA SER A 17 7.99 10.64 -12.28
C SER A 17 8.67 10.57 -10.91
N VAL A 18 9.11 9.38 -10.48
CA VAL A 18 9.69 9.12 -9.15
C VAL A 18 11.21 9.01 -9.24
N ASN A 19 11.91 9.92 -8.57
CA ASN A 19 13.37 9.96 -8.53
C ASN A 19 13.89 9.78 -7.10
N PHE A 20 15.07 9.19 -6.98
CA PHE A 20 15.75 8.94 -5.72
C PHE A 20 17.07 9.71 -5.73
N ASP A 21 17.19 10.73 -4.89
CA ASP A 21 18.36 11.63 -4.90
C ASP A 21 19.64 10.96 -4.37
N SER A 22 19.54 9.77 -3.80
CA SER A 22 20.67 8.99 -3.28
C SER A 22 20.40 7.49 -3.40
N PRO A 23 21.43 6.66 -3.68
CA PRO A 23 21.33 5.21 -3.71
C PRO A 23 21.24 4.56 -2.31
N SER A 24 21.50 5.32 -1.23
CA SER A 24 21.45 4.80 0.14
C SER A 24 20.03 4.88 0.73
N PRO A 25 19.35 3.76 1.05
CA PRO A 25 17.97 3.77 1.52
C PRO A 25 17.75 4.54 2.84
N SER A 26 18.80 4.71 3.66
CA SER A 26 18.73 5.50 4.89
C SER A 26 18.80 7.02 4.67
N THR A 27 19.16 7.47 3.46
CA THR A 27 19.39 8.88 3.13
C THR A 27 18.67 9.33 1.85
N SER A 28 18.02 8.40 1.13
CA SER A 28 17.25 8.70 -0.07
C SER A 28 16.07 9.60 0.27
N ARG A 29 16.10 10.85 -0.22
CA ARG A 29 14.89 11.65 -0.39
C ARG A 29 14.26 11.24 -1.72
N HIS A 30 12.97 10.95 -1.71
CA HIS A 30 12.20 10.69 -2.93
C HIS A 30 11.64 12.00 -3.46
N VAL A 31 11.86 12.28 -4.74
CA VAL A 31 11.29 13.42 -5.45
C VAL A 31 10.26 12.90 -6.45
N ILE A 32 9.01 13.33 -6.30
CA ILE A 32 7.90 12.94 -7.18
C ILE A 32 7.45 14.19 -7.92
N ASN A 33 7.77 14.26 -9.22
CA ASN A 33 7.53 15.44 -10.05
C ASN A 33 6.08 15.52 -10.58
N ASP A 34 5.38 14.40 -10.63
CA ASP A 34 3.97 14.35 -11.00
C ASP A 34 3.05 14.53 -9.78
N THR A 35 2.02 15.36 -9.94
CA THR A 35 1.08 15.67 -8.86
C THR A 35 0.08 14.54 -8.62
N GLU A 36 -0.36 13.86 -9.68
CA GLU A 36 -1.31 12.75 -9.55
C GLU A 36 -0.65 11.57 -8.83
N THR A 37 0.55 11.19 -9.26
CA THR A 37 1.38 10.14 -8.64
C THR A 37 1.71 10.44 -7.18
N ARG A 38 2.08 11.68 -6.87
CA ARG A 38 2.33 12.11 -5.48
C ARG A 38 1.08 12.00 -4.62
N THR A 39 -0.09 12.34 -5.17
CA THR A 39 -1.37 12.23 -4.47
C THR A 39 -1.75 10.77 -4.26
N ALA A 40 -1.59 9.93 -5.29
CA ALA A 40 -1.82 8.50 -5.23
C ALA A 40 -0.98 7.82 -4.14
N ILE A 41 0.33 8.09 -4.10
CA ILE A 41 1.24 7.52 -3.10
C ILE A 41 0.86 7.98 -1.69
N LYS A 42 0.51 9.26 -1.52
CA LYS A 42 0.04 9.79 -0.22
C LYS A 42 -1.26 9.13 0.22
N SER A 43 -2.25 9.03 -0.65
CA SER A 43 -3.51 8.35 -0.34
C SER A 43 -3.27 6.89 0.01
N ALA A 44 -2.42 6.17 -0.72
CA ALA A 44 -2.07 4.79 -0.37
C ALA A 44 -1.42 4.68 1.02
N ALA A 45 -0.53 5.62 1.38
CA ALA A 45 0.06 5.66 2.71
C ALA A 45 -1.00 5.93 3.80
N GLU A 46 -1.92 6.86 3.57
CA GLU A 46 -3.04 7.15 4.49
C GLU A 46 -3.92 5.92 4.72
N GLU A 47 -4.23 5.15 3.67
CA GLU A 47 -4.98 3.89 3.78
C GLU A 47 -4.22 2.89 4.67
N LEU A 48 -2.90 2.75 4.50
CA LEU A 48 -2.07 1.90 5.37
C LEU A 48 -2.11 2.35 6.84
N PHE A 49 -2.10 3.67 7.10
CA PHE A 49 -2.24 4.22 8.46
C PHE A 49 -3.63 4.01 9.06
N GLN A 50 -4.68 3.90 8.23
CA GLN A 50 -6.05 3.59 8.66
C GLN A 50 -6.32 2.08 8.78
N SER A 51 -5.25 1.29 8.93
CA SER A 51 -5.30 -0.17 9.01
C SER A 51 -5.92 -0.83 7.77
N GLN A 52 -5.97 -0.12 6.63
CA GLN A 52 -6.51 -0.67 5.38
C GLN A 52 -5.40 -1.42 4.61
N VAL A 53 -5.82 -2.10 3.56
CA VAL A 53 -4.96 -2.95 2.73
C VAL A 53 -4.76 -2.28 1.38
N VAL A 54 -3.52 -2.27 0.90
CA VAL A 54 -3.13 -1.69 -0.38
C VAL A 54 -2.51 -2.77 -1.26
N VAL A 55 -2.89 -2.80 -2.54
CA VAL A 55 -2.24 -3.61 -3.57
C VAL A 55 -1.23 -2.76 -4.32
N PHE A 56 0.00 -3.24 -4.47
CA PHE A 56 1.05 -2.54 -5.23
C PHE A 56 1.82 -3.52 -6.15
N PRO A 57 2.27 -3.06 -7.32
CA PRO A 57 3.06 -3.88 -8.22
C PRO A 57 4.48 -4.09 -7.67
N THR A 58 5.07 -5.25 -7.98
CA THR A 58 6.50 -5.52 -7.83
C THR A 58 7.03 -6.07 -9.16
N GLU A 59 8.34 -6.32 -9.26
CA GLU A 59 8.93 -6.92 -10.47
C GLU A 59 8.34 -8.31 -10.78
N THR A 60 8.04 -9.11 -9.75
CA THR A 60 7.61 -10.51 -9.92
C THR A 60 6.09 -10.68 -9.87
N VAL A 61 5.42 -10.06 -8.90
CA VAL A 61 3.97 -10.24 -8.65
C VAL A 61 3.35 -9.00 -8.02
N TYR A 62 2.02 -8.94 -7.95
CA TYR A 62 1.35 -7.94 -7.11
C TYR A 62 1.46 -8.30 -5.64
N GLY A 63 1.91 -7.34 -4.82
CA GLY A 63 1.94 -7.43 -3.37
C GLY A 63 0.62 -6.93 -2.76
N LEU A 64 0.15 -7.61 -1.71
CA LEU A 64 -0.92 -7.13 -0.84
C LEU A 64 -0.29 -6.71 0.48
N GLY A 65 -0.27 -5.40 0.77
CA GLY A 65 0.39 -4.84 1.95
C GLY A 65 -0.56 -4.13 2.91
N ALA A 66 -0.15 -4.07 4.17
CA ALA A 66 -0.81 -3.42 5.28
C ALA A 66 0.28 -3.03 6.30
N ASN A 67 -0.07 -2.20 7.28
CA ASN A 67 0.87 -1.84 8.34
C ASN A 67 1.21 -3.08 9.20
N ALA A 68 2.48 -3.52 9.15
CA ALA A 68 2.94 -4.71 9.85
C ALA A 68 2.97 -4.56 11.38
N LEU A 69 2.95 -3.32 11.90
CA LEU A 69 2.90 -3.03 13.32
C LEU A 69 1.46 -2.98 13.86
N ASP A 70 0.47 -3.11 12.99
CA ASP A 70 -0.95 -3.07 13.33
C ASP A 70 -1.61 -4.43 13.12
N ILE A 71 -1.93 -5.09 14.24
CA ILE A 71 -2.56 -6.40 14.25
C ILE A 71 -3.90 -6.44 13.49
N THR A 72 -4.66 -5.34 13.50
CA THR A 72 -5.95 -5.24 12.80
C THR A 72 -5.74 -5.22 11.29
N ALA A 73 -4.71 -4.50 10.84
CA ALA A 73 -4.33 -4.42 9.44
C ALA A 73 -3.82 -5.77 8.91
N VAL A 74 -3.04 -6.47 9.74
CA VAL A 74 -2.58 -7.84 9.46
C VAL A 74 -3.75 -8.81 9.33
N GLN A 75 -4.70 -8.80 10.29
CA GLN A 75 -5.91 -9.63 10.22
C GLN A 75 -6.70 -9.40 8.93
N ARG A 76 -6.82 -8.15 8.47
CA ARG A 76 -7.50 -7.81 7.21
C ARG A 76 -6.80 -8.42 5.99
N ILE A 77 -5.47 -8.47 5.94
CA ILE A 77 -4.73 -9.18 4.87
C ILE A 77 -5.13 -10.67 4.83
N PHE A 78 -5.17 -11.33 5.99
CA PHE A 78 -5.51 -12.75 6.07
C PHE A 78 -6.95 -13.01 5.64
N SER A 79 -7.90 -12.18 6.13
CA SER A 79 -9.30 -12.25 5.71
C SER A 79 -9.47 -12.01 4.21
N ALA A 80 -8.77 -11.03 3.63
CA ALA A 80 -8.83 -10.73 2.20
C ALA A 80 -8.29 -11.86 1.32
N LYS A 81 -7.30 -12.62 1.80
CA LYS A 81 -6.76 -13.81 1.11
C LYS A 81 -7.62 -15.06 1.28
N GLY A 82 -8.70 -14.99 2.07
CA GLY A 82 -9.55 -16.15 2.38
C GLY A 82 -8.84 -17.23 3.21
N ARG A 83 -7.78 -16.87 3.95
CA ARG A 83 -7.15 -17.79 4.90
C ARG A 83 -7.90 -17.68 6.23
N PRO A 84 -8.46 -18.78 6.77
CA PRO A 84 -9.12 -18.73 8.08
C PRO A 84 -8.13 -18.24 9.14
N SER A 85 -8.65 -17.49 10.11
CA SER A 85 -7.94 -16.78 11.18
C SER A 85 -7.12 -17.66 12.13
N ASP A 86 -7.08 -18.97 11.90
CA ASP A 86 -6.43 -19.98 12.77
C ASP A 86 -4.89 -20.06 12.58
N ASN A 87 -4.27 -19.19 11.78
CA ASN A 87 -2.82 -19.16 11.54
C ASN A 87 -2.15 -17.84 11.99
N LEU A 88 -2.63 -17.22 13.07
CA LEU A 88 -1.93 -16.12 13.75
C LEU A 88 -1.13 -16.63 14.95
#